data_AF-A0A016SI24-F1
#
_entry.id   AF-A0A016SI24-F1
#
_cell.length_a   1.000
_cell.length_b   1.000
_cell.length_c   1.000
_cell.angle_alpha   90.00
_cell.angle_beta   90.00
_cell.angle_gamma   90.00
#
_symmetry.space_group_name_H-M   'P 1'
#
loop_
_entity.id
_entity.type
_entity.pdbx_description
1 polymer ?
#
loop_
_entity_poly.entity_id
_entity_poly.type
_entity_poly.pdbx_seq_one_letter_code
_entity_poly.pdbx_strand_id
1 'polypeptide(L)'
;MSLEFSFAARTWFSELTSRGLPQGTGQKNIYTSSLGVPHVARMIWETHTSIGCAVVKCVGFQKVVCYYAPELASMEGRQIYRMGPTCNRCIRVCNDGLCNP
;
A
#
# COMPACT_ATOMS: atom_id res chain seq x y z
N MET A 1 19.85 -3.69 9.97
CA MET A 1 18.81 -2.66 9.77
C MET A 1 17.75 -3.10 8.74
N SER A 2 18.14 -3.81 7.68
CA SER A 2 17.25 -4.29 6.60
C SER A 2 16.25 -5.40 6.97
N LEU A 3 16.61 -6.32 7.88
CA LEU A 3 15.75 -7.45 8.26
C LEU A 3 14.48 -7.02 9.02
N GLU A 4 14.61 -6.06 9.94
CA GLU A 4 13.52 -5.50 10.75
C GLU A 4 12.44 -4.83 9.90
N PHE A 5 12.87 -3.98 8.97
CA PHE A 5 11.99 -3.34 8.01
C PHE A 5 11.29 -4.36 7.11
N SER A 6 12.02 -5.38 6.66
CA SER A 6 11.46 -6.45 5.81
C SER A 6 10.37 -7.24 6.54
N PHE A 7 10.53 -7.47 7.84
CA PHE A 7 9.52 -8.15 8.65
C PHE A 7 8.24 -7.30 8.74
N ALA A 8 8.35 -6.03 9.15
CA ALA A 8 7.20 -5.14 9.26
C ALA A 8 6.44 -5.00 7.92
N ALA A 9 7.17 -4.79 6.82
CA ALA A 9 6.57 -4.70 5.48
C ALA A 9 5.81 -5.97 5.09
N ARG A 10 6.39 -7.16 5.36
CA ARG A 10 5.72 -8.45 5.09
C ARG A 10 4.49 -8.64 5.97
N THR A 11 4.56 -8.27 7.24
CA THR A 11 3.43 -8.36 8.18
C THR A 11 2.28 -7.49 7.70
N TRP A 12 2.55 -6.22 7.36
CA TRP A 12 1.52 -5.32 6.81
C TRP A 12 0.95 -5.84 5.49
N PHE A 13 1.80 -6.31 4.58
CA PHE A 13 1.34 -6.83 3.28
C PHE A 13 0.47 -8.08 3.40
N SER A 14 0.67 -8.90 4.46
CA SER A 14 -0.10 -10.14 4.67
C SER A 14 -1.59 -9.91 4.93
N GLU A 15 -2.01 -8.67 5.22
CA GLU A 15 -3.42 -8.29 5.26
C GLU A 15 -4.13 -8.57 3.93
N LEU A 16 -3.45 -8.38 2.80
CA LEU A 16 -4.03 -8.62 1.48
C LEU A 16 -4.33 -10.11 1.29
N THR A 17 -3.40 -10.99 1.67
CA THR A 17 -3.58 -12.43 1.53
C THR A 17 -4.61 -13.00 2.49
N SER A 18 -4.80 -12.37 3.66
CA SER A 18 -5.73 -12.84 4.69
C SER A 18 -7.16 -12.33 4.52
N ARG A 19 -7.34 -11.12 3.96
CA ARG A 19 -8.65 -10.47 3.86
C ARG A 19 -9.12 -10.17 2.44
N GLY A 20 -8.18 -10.01 1.50
CA GLY A 20 -8.47 -9.68 0.11
C GLY A 20 -8.95 -8.24 -0.11
N LEU A 21 -9.22 -7.92 -1.36
CA LEU A 21 -9.81 -6.66 -1.81
C LEU A 21 -10.94 -6.94 -2.80
N PRO A 22 -12.02 -6.15 -2.82
CA PRO A 22 -13.13 -6.35 -3.76
C PRO A 22 -12.72 -5.95 -5.18
N GLN A 23 -12.41 -6.96 -6.02
CA GLN A 23 -11.90 -6.79 -7.39
C GLN A 23 -12.69 -7.59 -8.45
N GLY A 24 -13.87 -8.11 -8.12
CA GLY A 24 -14.76 -8.76 -9.08
C GLY A 24 -15.38 -7.81 -10.10
N THR A 25 -16.11 -8.36 -11.07
CA THR A 25 -16.83 -7.58 -12.08
C THR A 25 -17.71 -6.50 -11.44
N GLY A 26 -17.52 -5.24 -11.84
CA GLY A 26 -18.26 -4.09 -11.29
C GLY A 26 -17.69 -3.51 -9.98
N GLN A 27 -16.72 -4.16 -9.35
CA GLN A 27 -16.03 -3.63 -8.16
C GLN A 27 -14.85 -2.74 -8.55
N LYS A 28 -14.49 -1.82 -7.64
CA LYS A 28 -13.44 -0.82 -7.86
C LYS A 28 -12.38 -0.81 -6.76
N ASN A 29 -12.18 -1.91 -6.04
CA ASN A 29 -11.28 -2.02 -4.88
C ASN A 29 -11.36 -0.85 -3.88
N ILE A 30 -12.57 -0.32 -3.67
CA ILE A 30 -12.81 0.81 -2.78
C ILE A 30 -12.35 0.45 -1.36
N TYR A 31 -11.50 1.29 -0.78
CA TYR A 31 -11.07 1.16 0.59
C TYR A 31 -12.23 1.46 1.53
N THR A 32 -12.55 0.49 2.38
CA THR A 32 -13.38 0.70 3.56
C THR A 32 -12.67 0.13 4.77
N SER A 33 -12.77 0.84 5.90
CA SER A 33 -12.24 0.41 7.20
C SER A 33 -12.70 -0.99 7.61
N SER A 34 -13.91 -1.39 7.20
CA SER A 34 -14.47 -2.72 7.39
C SER A 34 -13.70 -3.86 6.70
N LEU A 35 -12.90 -3.55 5.67
CA LEU A 35 -12.04 -4.55 5.02
C LEU A 35 -10.91 -5.00 5.94
N GLY A 36 -10.53 -4.22 6.96
CA GLY A 36 -9.46 -4.58 7.89
C GLY A 36 -8.07 -4.67 7.25
N VAL A 37 -7.83 -3.93 6.17
CA VAL A 37 -6.56 -3.88 5.41
C VAL A 37 -5.83 -2.53 5.51
N PRO A 38 -5.80 -1.84 6.67
CA PRO A 38 -5.36 -0.45 6.77
C PRO A 38 -3.88 -0.24 6.46
N HIS A 39 -3.03 -1.27 6.59
CA HIS A 39 -1.60 -1.15 6.34
C HIS A 39 -1.30 -1.43 4.87
N VAL A 40 -1.77 -2.57 4.34
CA VAL A 40 -1.50 -2.90 2.93
C VAL A 40 -2.17 -1.91 1.98
N ALA A 41 -3.35 -1.36 2.32
CA ALA A 41 -3.99 -0.34 1.50
C ALA A 41 -3.09 0.89 1.29
N ARG A 42 -2.39 1.35 2.33
CA ARG A 42 -1.44 2.47 2.21
C ARG A 42 -0.20 2.08 1.40
N MET A 43 0.27 0.85 1.50
CA MET A 43 1.44 0.35 0.76
C MET A 43 1.21 0.32 -0.76
N ILE A 44 0.01 -0.06 -1.19
CA ILE A 44 -0.31 -0.26 -2.62
C ILE A 44 -1.18 0.85 -3.21
N TRP A 45 -1.33 1.97 -2.49
CA TRP A 45 -2.15 3.09 -2.93
C TRP A 45 -1.52 3.77 -4.15
N GLU A 46 -2.22 3.82 -5.28
CA GLU A 46 -1.61 4.15 -6.59
C GLU A 46 -0.97 5.54 -6.65
N THR A 47 -1.52 6.49 -5.88
CA THR A 47 -1.04 7.88 -5.88
C THR A 47 0.09 8.11 -4.87
N HIS A 48 0.39 7.16 -3.98
CA HIS A 48 1.54 7.28 -3.09
C HIS A 48 2.84 7.07 -3.86
N THR A 49 3.63 8.12 -4.00
CA THR A 49 4.90 8.09 -4.75
C THR A 49 6.12 8.28 -3.87
N SER A 50 5.92 8.51 -2.57
CA SER A 50 6.99 8.70 -1.61
C SER A 50 6.69 7.96 -0.31
N ILE A 51 7.72 7.36 0.26
CA ILE A 51 7.67 6.64 1.53
C ILE A 51 8.86 7.06 2.39
N GLY A 52 8.61 7.30 3.67
CA GLY A 52 9.63 7.56 4.67
C GLY A 52 9.41 6.67 5.89
N CYS A 53 10.44 5.93 6.31
CA CYS A 53 10.32 4.98 7.42
C CYS A 53 11.39 5.20 8.48
N ALA A 54 11.03 4.89 9.73
CA ALA A 54 11.93 4.90 10.88
C ALA A 54 11.79 3.61 11.67
N VAL A 55 12.94 3.09 12.15
CA VAL A 55 13.01 1.94 13.05
C VAL A 55 13.67 2.40 14.35
N VAL A 56 12.96 2.26 15.45
CA VAL A 56 13.46 2.62 16.79
C VAL A 56 13.50 1.37 17.66
N LYS A 57 14.63 1.13 18.31
CA LYS A 57 14.75 0.08 19.34
C LYS A 57 14.21 0.62 20.66
N CYS A 58 13.22 -0.06 21.22
CA CYS A 58 12.66 0.21 22.53
C CYS A 58 13.06 -0.93 23.49
N VAL A 59 12.82 -0.75 24.78
CA VAL A 59 13.04 -1.84 25.75
C VAL A 59 12.03 -2.95 25.48
N GLY A 60 12.52 -4.12 25.03
CA GLY A 60 11.71 -5.32 24.80
C GLY A 60 11.01 -5.41 23.44
N PHE A 61 11.06 -4.39 22.59
CA PHE A 61 10.47 -4.43 21.24
C PHE A 61 11.11 -3.42 20.29
N GLN A 62 10.79 -3.53 19.00
CA GLN A 62 11.18 -2.55 17.98
C GLN A 62 9.92 -1.91 17.40
N LYS A 63 9.98 -0.58 17.23
CA LYS A 63 8.91 0.19 16.63
C LYS A 63 9.30 0.57 15.21
N VAL A 64 8.53 0.11 14.24
CA VAL A 64 8.69 0.47 12.82
C VAL A 64 7.50 1.34 12.42
N VAL A 65 7.79 2.52 11.87
CA VAL A 65 6.77 3.47 11.38
C VAL A 65 7.13 3.84 9.96
N CYS A 66 6.13 3.85 9.08
CA CYS A 66 6.25 4.36 7.72
C CYS A 66 5.15 5.38 7.44
N TYR A 67 5.54 6.49 6.85
CA TYR A 67 4.64 7.49 6.27
C TYR A 67 4.65 7.36 4.76
N TYR A 68 3.49 7.60 4.16
CA TYR A 68 3.29 7.56 2.72
C TYR A 68 2.73 8.91 2.27
N ALA A 69 3.24 9.42 1.15
CA ALA A 69 2.81 10.71 0.61
C ALA A 69 2.39 10.57 -0.85
N PRO A 70 1.37 11.35 -1.28
CA PRO A 70 0.64 12.36 -0.52
C PRO A 70 -0.43 11.75 0.42
N GLU A 71 -0.46 12.18 1.69
CA GLU A 71 -1.28 11.57 2.75
C GLU A 71 -2.80 11.68 2.52
N LEU A 72 -3.25 12.76 1.86
CA LEU A 72 -4.67 12.99 1.53
C LEU A 72 -5.23 12.03 0.48
N ALA A 73 -4.40 11.14 -0.08
CA ALA A 73 -4.82 10.15 -1.04
C ALA A 73 -5.63 9.01 -0.39
N SER A 74 -5.14 8.49 0.74
CA SER A 74 -5.71 7.30 1.39
C SER A 74 -6.86 7.64 2.34
N MET A 75 -8.07 7.74 1.81
CA MET A 75 -9.30 8.06 2.56
C MET A 75 -10.37 6.98 2.40
N GLU A 76 -11.28 6.89 3.37
CA GLU A 76 -12.47 6.03 3.31
C GLU A 76 -13.29 6.30 2.04
N GLY A 77 -13.77 5.24 1.39
CA GLY A 77 -14.59 5.33 0.19
C GLY A 77 -13.81 5.66 -1.08
N ARG A 78 -12.48 5.78 -1.02
CA ARG A 78 -11.63 5.99 -2.20
C ARG A 78 -11.06 4.70 -2.75
N GLN A 79 -10.82 4.70 -4.05
CA GLN A 79 -10.18 3.60 -4.76
C GLN A 79 -8.69 3.52 -4.38
N ILE A 80 -8.21 2.32 -4.02
CA ILE A 80 -6.81 2.10 -3.63
C ILE A 80 -5.92 2.23 -4.86
N TYR A 81 -6.28 1.55 -5.95
CA TYR A 81 -5.64 1.67 -7.25
C TYR A 81 -6.63 1.38 -8.37
N ARG A 82 -6.43 1.96 -9.54
CA ARG A 82 -7.34 1.70 -10.65
C ARG A 82 -7.05 0.34 -11.28
N MET A 83 -8.03 -0.54 -11.20
CA MET A 83 -7.98 -1.86 -11.85
C MET A 83 -7.88 -1.73 -13.38
N GLY A 84 -7.20 -2.68 -14.03
CA GLY A 84 -7.05 -2.77 -15.48
C GLY A 84 -5.75 -3.45 -15.90
N PRO A 85 -5.50 -3.55 -17.22
CA PRO A 85 -4.25 -4.08 -17.75
C PRO A 85 -3.05 -3.28 -17.23
N THR A 86 -1.97 -4.00 -16.91
CA THR A 86 -0.72 -3.43 -16.40
C THR A 86 -0.24 -2.29 -17.31
N CYS A 87 0.12 -1.17 -16.71
CA CYS A 87 0.69 0.01 -17.37
C CYS A 87 -0.19 0.74 -18.40
N ASN A 88 -1.43 0.35 -18.61
CA ASN A 88 -2.32 0.99 -19.61
C ASN A 88 -2.68 2.45 -19.30
N ARG A 89 -2.23 2.98 -18.15
CA ARG A 89 -2.45 4.37 -17.72
C ARG A 89 -1.14 5.10 -17.36
N CYS A 90 0.01 4.49 -17.60
CA CYS A 90 1.29 5.18 -17.43
C CYS A 90 1.47 6.22 -18.55
N ILE A 91 1.96 7.40 -18.22
CA ILE A 91 2.13 8.48 -19.20
C ILE A 91 3.43 8.33 -20.00
N ARG A 92 4.52 7.92 -19.33
CA ARG A 92 5.86 7.90 -19.93
C ARG A 92 6.50 6.53 -19.89
N VAL A 93 6.79 6.05 -18.68
CA VAL A 93 7.60 4.85 -18.47
C VAL A 93 6.83 3.85 -17.61
N CYS A 94 6.87 2.60 -18.05
CA CYS A 94 6.39 1.43 -17.33
C CYS A 94 7.60 0.52 -17.10
N ASN A 95 7.95 0.30 -15.84
CA ASN A 95 8.99 -0.65 -15.45
C ASN A 95 8.37 -1.66 -14.50
N ASP A 96 8.38 -2.94 -14.86
CA ASP A 96 7.87 -4.04 -14.03
C ASP A 96 6.46 -3.83 -13.46
N GLY A 97 5.59 -3.20 -14.25
CA GLY A 97 4.22 -2.91 -13.85
C GLY A 97 4.03 -1.67 -12.99
N LEU A 98 5.08 -0.88 -12.76
CA LEU A 98 5.04 0.39 -12.03
C LEU A 98 5.21 1.56 -13.00
N CYS A 99 4.36 2.57 -12.85
CA CYS A 99 4.51 3.83 -13.59
C CYS A 99 5.60 4.67 -12.94
N ASN A 100 6.58 5.09 -13.73
CA ASN A 100 7.56 6.08 -13.29
C ASN A 100 7.20 7.44 -13.93
N PRO A 101 6.99 8.50 -13.12
CA PRO A 101 6.70 9.85 -13.63
C PRO A 101 7.81 10.42 -14.52
#